data_AF-A0A1L4BYX2-F1
#
_entry.id   AF-A0A1L4BYX2-F1
#
_cell.length_a   1.000
_cell.length_b   1.000
_cell.length_c   1.000
_cell.angle_alpha   90.00
_cell.angle_beta   90.00
_cell.angle_gamma   90.00
#
_symmetry.space_group_name_H-M   'P 1'
#
loop_
_entity.id
_entity.type
_entity.pdbx_description
1 polymer ?
#
loop_
_entity_poly.entity_id
_entity_poly.type
_entity_poly.pdbx_seq_one_letter_code
_entity_poly.pdbx_strand_id
1 'polypeptide(L)'
;MVLSREFYDYEMSLVQVNPNTGKLDLNHIDKNDPRIKKLRKLAIMKEPNENKSKKLPKVVKIINRKQQFYDYEDVDWDVIKSNRAAKNLTQHEVATIAGMARTVYQQYETGRLRASKNKIIAICDALELEIIEIKRETKRVKQVNCEFLKKKRIEFGYKQGEFARIIGASQSRYSDYENGKAVWNEKVLKKTCELLEIDYKDVTMNAR
;
A
#
# COMPACT_ATOMS: atom_id res chain seq x y z
N MET A 1 5.74 25.76 -41.28
CA MET A 1 7.17 26.15 -41.22
C MET A 1 7.80 25.43 -40.05
N VAL A 2 8.60 24.38 -40.33
CA VAL A 2 9.43 23.72 -39.32
C VAL A 2 10.75 24.49 -39.27
N LEU A 3 11.08 25.09 -38.13
CA LEU A 3 12.33 25.82 -37.95
C LEU A 3 13.49 24.81 -37.93
N SER A 4 14.57 25.10 -38.65
CA SER A 4 15.75 24.22 -38.72
C SER A 4 16.39 24.05 -37.34
N ARG A 5 17.06 22.91 -37.12
CA ARG A 5 17.71 22.60 -35.84
C ARG A 5 18.81 23.62 -35.50
N GLU A 6 19.51 24.11 -36.51
CA GLU A 6 20.51 25.17 -36.41
C GLU A 6 19.93 26.49 -35.88
N PHE A 7 18.69 26.83 -36.28
CA PHE A 7 18.00 28.00 -35.74
C PHE A 7 17.68 27.83 -34.25
N TYR A 8 17.35 26.61 -33.82
CA TYR A 8 17.06 26.31 -32.42
C TYR A 8 18.30 26.38 -31.53
N ASP A 9 19.43 25.86 -32.02
CA ASP A 9 20.68 25.84 -31.28
C ASP A 9 21.30 27.25 -31.16
N TYR A 10 21.17 28.09 -32.20
CA TYR A 10 21.55 29.50 -32.14
C TYR A 10 20.70 30.30 -31.14
N GLU A 11 19.37 30.14 -31.19
CA GLU A 11 18.45 30.83 -30.27
C GLU A 11 18.64 30.40 -28.80
N MET A 12 18.94 29.12 -28.55
CA MET A 12 19.25 28.61 -27.20
C MET A 12 20.60 29.10 -26.67
N SER A 13 21.57 29.42 -27.54
CA SER A 13 22.88 29.97 -27.13
C SER A 13 22.81 31.41 -26.63
N LEU A 14 21.75 32.15 -26.99
CA LEU A 14 21.54 33.54 -26.57
C LEU A 14 20.86 33.65 -25.20
N VAL A 15 20.31 32.55 -24.68
CA VAL A 15 19.60 32.57 -23.40
C VAL A 15 20.58 32.36 -22.25
N GLN A 16 20.88 33.43 -21.52
CA GLN A 16 21.72 33.36 -20.34
C GLN A 16 20.95 32.70 -19.18
N VAL A 17 21.55 31.70 -18.55
CA VAL A 17 21.01 31.08 -17.33
C VAL A 17 21.51 31.86 -16.14
N ASN A 18 20.60 32.35 -15.30
CA ASN A 18 20.95 33.07 -14.09
C ASN A 18 21.65 32.11 -13.12
N PRO A 19 22.93 32.35 -12.75
CA PRO A 19 23.74 31.39 -12.02
C PRO A 19 23.25 31.16 -10.58
N ASN A 20 22.51 32.11 -9.99
CA ASN A 20 22.00 31.99 -8.62
C ASN A 20 20.68 31.22 -8.52
N THR A 21 19.91 31.14 -9.61
CA THR A 21 18.56 30.54 -9.60
C THR A 21 18.41 29.36 -10.56
N GLY A 22 19.38 29.14 -11.46
CA GLY A 22 19.31 28.14 -12.51
C GLY A 22 18.22 28.40 -13.56
N LYS A 23 17.57 29.58 -13.52
CA LYS A 23 16.46 29.94 -14.40
C LYS A 23 16.94 30.78 -15.58
N LEU A 24 16.27 30.63 -16.72
CA LEU A 24 16.53 31.43 -17.92
C LEU A 24 16.23 32.91 -17.61
N ASP A 25 17.24 33.78 -17.76
CA ASP A 25 17.06 35.23 -17.67
C ASP A 25 16.61 35.76 -19.02
N LEU A 26 15.39 36.26 -19.10
CA LEU A 26 14.76 36.74 -20.34
C LEU A 26 14.52 38.25 -20.31
N ASN A 27 15.15 38.97 -19.36
CA ASN A 27 14.88 40.39 -19.13
C ASN A 27 15.46 41.32 -20.20
N HIS A 28 16.41 40.84 -21.00
CA HIS A 28 17.07 41.60 -22.07
C HIS A 28 16.36 41.51 -23.43
N ILE A 29 15.27 40.75 -23.55
CA ILE A 29 14.51 40.55 -24.79
C ILE A 29 13.17 41.30 -24.72
N ASP A 30 12.78 41.98 -25.80
CA ASP A 30 11.56 42.80 -25.88
C ASP A 30 10.29 41.98 -25.53
N LYS A 31 9.51 42.50 -24.57
CA LYS A 31 8.31 41.85 -24.02
C LYS A 31 7.23 41.55 -25.06
N ASN A 32 7.22 42.24 -26.19
CA ASN A 32 6.24 42.04 -27.27
C ASN A 32 6.72 41.13 -28.40
N ASP A 33 7.94 40.58 -28.31
CA ASP A 33 8.46 39.65 -29.31
C ASP A 33 7.59 38.36 -29.38
N PRO A 34 7.06 37.99 -30.57
CA PRO A 34 6.28 36.77 -30.75
C PRO A 34 6.99 35.49 -30.28
N ARG A 35 8.32 35.46 -30.28
CA ARG A 35 9.16 34.32 -29.84
C ARG A 35 9.10 34.14 -28.33
N ILE A 36 9.07 35.23 -27.55
CA ILE A 36 8.95 35.18 -26.07
C ILE A 36 7.58 34.65 -25.65
N LYS A 37 6.49 34.98 -26.37
CA LYS A 37 5.15 34.44 -26.03
C LYS A 37 5.15 32.91 -26.05
N LYS A 38 5.87 32.30 -26.99
CA LYS A 38 5.98 30.83 -27.08
C LYS A 38 6.91 30.26 -26.01
N LEU A 39 8.04 30.92 -25.73
CA LEU A 39 8.98 30.53 -24.67
C LEU A 39 8.41 30.69 -23.25
N ARG A 40 7.66 31.77 -22.96
CA ARG A 40 6.92 31.94 -21.70
C ARG A 40 5.82 30.92 -21.54
N LYS A 41 5.11 30.55 -22.62
CA LYS A 41 4.11 29.47 -22.58
C LYS A 41 4.74 28.11 -22.23
N LEU A 42 5.96 27.86 -22.68
CA LEU A 42 6.75 26.67 -22.33
C LEU A 42 7.34 26.76 -20.91
N ALA A 43 7.81 27.93 -20.47
CA ALA A 43 8.34 28.14 -19.11
C ALA A 43 7.25 28.18 -18.01
N ILE A 44 6.00 28.51 -18.38
CA ILE A 44 4.81 28.43 -17.48
C ILE A 44 4.27 26.99 -17.38
N MET A 45 4.77 26.04 -18.19
CA MET A 45 4.59 24.61 -17.92
C MET A 45 5.45 24.22 -16.71
N LYS A 46 4.90 24.56 -15.54
CA LYS A 46 5.36 24.27 -14.20
C LYS A 46 6.11 22.93 -14.11
N GLU A 47 7.30 23.01 -13.53
CA GLU A 47 7.87 21.94 -12.71
C GLU A 47 6.72 21.25 -11.93
N PRO A 48 6.65 19.90 -11.94
CA PRO A 48 5.67 19.20 -11.15
C PRO A 48 5.87 19.57 -9.69
N ASN A 49 4.95 20.38 -9.17
CA ASN A 49 4.87 20.77 -7.78
C ASN A 49 4.77 19.50 -6.92
N GLU A 50 5.86 19.11 -6.26
CA GLU A 50 6.01 17.84 -5.53
C GLU A 50 5.04 17.67 -4.35
N ASN A 51 4.27 18.69 -3.99
CA ASN A 51 3.39 18.65 -2.80
C ASN A 51 1.89 18.77 -3.09
N LYS A 52 1.37 18.14 -4.15
CA LYS A 52 -0.06 17.77 -4.23
C LYS A 52 -0.21 16.34 -4.68
N SER A 53 -0.56 15.45 -3.74
CA SER A 53 -0.91 14.06 -4.02
C SER A 53 -2.07 14.01 -5.03
N LYS A 54 -1.74 13.90 -6.32
CA LYS A 54 -2.74 13.64 -7.36
C LYS A 54 -3.37 12.28 -7.05
N LYS A 55 -4.65 12.28 -6.63
CA LYS A 55 -5.42 11.06 -6.43
C LYS A 55 -5.35 10.25 -7.73
N LEU A 56 -4.71 9.08 -7.68
CA LEU A 56 -4.55 8.20 -8.82
C LEU A 56 -5.91 7.93 -9.51
N PRO A 57 -5.95 7.87 -10.86
CA PRO A 57 -7.16 7.54 -11.61
C PRO A 57 -7.76 6.22 -11.11
N LYS A 58 -9.11 6.12 -11.06
CA LYS A 58 -9.82 4.92 -10.57
C LYS A 58 -9.32 3.62 -11.24
N VAL A 59 -8.97 3.67 -12.52
CA VAL A 59 -8.45 2.52 -13.29
C VAL A 59 -7.09 2.04 -12.75
N VAL A 60 -6.17 2.95 -12.42
CA VAL A 60 -4.86 2.60 -11.84
C VAL A 60 -5.02 2.02 -10.43
N LYS A 61 -6.01 2.48 -9.65
CA LYS A 61 -6.38 1.86 -8.36
C LYS A 61 -6.92 0.44 -8.51
N ILE A 62 -7.60 0.13 -9.62
CA ILE A 62 -8.18 -1.19 -9.88
C ILE A 62 -7.08 -2.19 -10.30
N ILE A 63 -6.11 -1.76 -11.12
CA ILE A 63 -4.99 -2.61 -11.53
C ILE A 63 -4.09 -2.95 -10.32
N ASN A 64 -3.80 -1.97 -9.45
CA ASN A 64 -3.05 -2.23 -8.22
C ASN A 64 -3.81 -3.03 -7.15
N ARG A 65 -5.16 -3.09 -7.21
CA ARG A 65 -5.96 -3.95 -6.31
C ARG A 65 -5.82 -5.44 -6.67
N LYS A 66 -5.53 -5.79 -7.92
CA LYS A 66 -5.45 -7.19 -8.37
C LYS A 66 -4.11 -7.88 -8.07
N GLN A 67 -3.09 -7.15 -7.63
CA GLN A 67 -1.80 -7.72 -7.19
C GLN A 67 -1.65 -7.82 -5.65
N GLN A 68 -2.74 -7.66 -4.91
CA GLN A 68 -2.78 -7.85 -3.45
C GLN A 68 -2.83 -9.34 -3.12
N PHE A 69 -1.68 -10.01 -3.16
CA PHE A 69 -1.59 -11.44 -2.84
C PHE A 69 -1.05 -11.76 -1.44
N TYR A 70 -0.96 -10.75 -0.57
CA TYR A 70 -0.68 -10.93 0.85
C TYR A 70 -1.57 -9.97 1.64
N ASP A 71 -2.57 -10.50 2.34
CA ASP A 71 -3.20 -9.75 3.42
C ASP A 71 -2.13 -9.57 4.52
N TYR A 72 -2.10 -8.44 5.23
CA TYR A 72 -1.16 -8.21 6.34
C TYR A 72 -1.16 -9.36 7.38
N GLU A 73 -2.29 -10.07 7.49
CA GLU A 73 -2.48 -11.24 8.36
C GLU A 73 -1.67 -12.48 7.94
N ASP A 74 -1.11 -12.47 6.73
CA ASP A 74 -0.29 -13.56 6.16
C ASP A 74 1.21 -13.35 6.39
N VAL A 75 1.63 -12.24 7.01
CA VAL A 75 3.03 -11.99 7.37
C VAL A 75 3.23 -12.21 8.85
N ASP A 76 4.12 -13.13 9.19
CA ASP A 76 4.54 -13.38 10.56
C ASP A 76 5.66 -12.41 10.95
N TRP A 77 5.27 -11.28 11.55
CA TRP A 77 6.20 -10.26 12.03
C TRP A 77 7.08 -10.72 13.18
N ASP A 78 6.73 -11.79 13.88
CA ASP A 78 7.55 -12.32 14.96
C ASP A 78 8.75 -13.11 14.39
N VAL A 79 8.57 -13.77 13.24
CA VAL A 79 9.69 -14.33 12.46
C VAL A 79 10.65 -13.23 12.01
N ILE A 80 10.11 -12.15 11.44
CA ILE A 80 10.91 -10.99 11.00
C ILE A 80 11.71 -10.38 12.16
N LYS A 81 11.07 -10.16 13.32
CA LYS A 81 11.75 -9.64 14.53
C LYS A 81 12.85 -10.57 15.01
N SER A 82 12.58 -11.87 15.04
CA SER A 82 13.51 -12.87 15.53
C SER A 82 14.73 -12.98 14.61
N ASN A 83 14.53 -12.96 13.29
CA ASN A 83 15.62 -12.96 12.32
C ASN A 83 16.45 -11.67 12.42
N ARG A 84 15.79 -10.50 12.52
CA ARG A 84 16.49 -9.23 12.76
C ARG A 84 17.35 -9.29 14.02
N ALA A 85 16.80 -9.80 15.12
CA ALA A 85 17.53 -9.95 16.38
C ALA A 85 18.69 -10.95 16.27
N ALA A 86 18.50 -12.08 15.58
CA ALA A 86 19.55 -13.07 15.32
C ALA A 86 20.71 -12.50 14.49
N LYS A 87 20.43 -11.54 13.60
CA LYS A 87 21.43 -10.80 12.83
C LYS A 87 22.04 -9.60 13.58
N ASN A 88 21.66 -9.37 14.84
CA ASN A 88 22.06 -8.21 15.65
C ASN A 88 21.75 -6.85 14.99
N LEU A 89 20.73 -6.81 14.13
CA LEU A 89 20.33 -5.59 13.44
C LEU A 89 19.31 -4.80 14.27
N THR A 90 19.48 -3.49 14.28
CA THR A 90 18.50 -2.55 14.85
C THR A 90 17.35 -2.32 13.87
N GLN A 91 16.22 -1.84 14.39
CA GLN A 91 15.10 -1.38 13.56
C GLN A 91 15.52 -0.27 12.59
N HIS A 92 16.51 0.55 12.96
CA HIS A 92 16.99 1.63 12.13
C HIS A 92 17.79 1.09 10.93
N GLU A 93 18.70 0.14 11.17
CA GLU A 93 19.51 -0.46 10.12
C GLU A 93 18.65 -1.20 9.09
N VAL A 94 17.71 -2.03 9.53
CA VAL A 94 16.79 -2.73 8.60
C VAL A 94 15.96 -1.72 7.79
N ALA A 95 15.46 -0.66 8.44
CA ALA A 95 14.70 0.36 7.74
C ALA A 95 15.55 1.10 6.69
N THR A 96 16.80 1.41 7.01
CA THR A 96 17.76 2.05 6.09
C THR A 96 18.07 1.15 4.89
N ILE A 97 18.38 -0.13 5.13
CA ILE A 97 18.65 -1.11 4.06
C ILE A 97 17.41 -1.29 3.18
N ALA A 98 16.22 -1.37 3.77
CA ALA A 98 14.95 -1.53 3.06
C ALA A 98 14.39 -0.22 2.46
N GLY A 99 15.14 0.88 2.51
CA GLY A 99 14.76 2.17 1.92
C GLY A 99 13.46 2.74 2.51
N MET A 100 13.33 2.76 3.84
CA MET A 100 12.18 3.33 4.54
C MET A 100 12.54 4.05 5.84
N ALA A 101 11.63 4.88 6.32
CA ALA A 101 11.81 5.53 7.61
C ALA A 101 11.71 4.51 8.76
N ARG A 102 12.58 4.66 9.77
CA ARG A 102 12.59 3.81 10.98
C ARG A 102 11.23 3.75 11.69
N THR A 103 10.49 4.86 11.72
CA THR A 103 9.15 4.93 12.30
C THR A 103 8.14 4.06 11.56
N VAL A 104 8.25 3.96 10.24
CA VAL A 104 7.38 3.11 9.41
C VAL A 104 7.67 1.63 9.70
N TYR A 105 8.94 1.24 9.75
CA TYR A 105 9.33 -0.13 10.10
C TYR A 105 8.87 -0.52 11.52
N GLN A 106 9.07 0.37 12.50
CA GLN A 106 8.57 0.16 13.87
C GLN A 106 7.04 -0.03 13.91
N GLN A 107 6.29 0.74 13.12
CA GLN A 107 4.84 0.59 13.04
C GLN A 107 4.42 -0.74 12.41
N TYR A 108 5.23 -1.31 11.52
CA TYR A 108 4.99 -2.66 10.99
C TYR A 108 5.22 -3.74 12.06
N GLU A 109 6.36 -3.71 12.75
CA GLU A 109 6.68 -4.68 13.81
C GLU A 109 5.64 -4.65 14.97
N THR A 110 5.13 -3.46 15.29
CA THR A 110 4.09 -3.28 16.33
C THR A 110 2.67 -3.52 15.81
N GLY A 111 2.51 -3.76 14.51
CA GLY A 111 1.23 -3.98 13.84
C GLY A 111 0.29 -2.78 13.81
N ARG A 112 0.81 -1.58 14.08
CA ARG A 112 0.07 -0.31 13.94
C ARG A 112 -0.11 0.09 12.47
N LEU A 113 0.73 -0.41 11.57
CA LEU A 113 0.66 -0.13 10.14
C LEU A 113 0.75 -1.43 9.33
N ARG A 114 0.06 -1.46 8.19
CA ARG A 114 0.14 -2.57 7.23
C ARG A 114 1.21 -2.31 6.17
N ALA A 115 2.13 -3.24 6.00
CA ALA A 115 3.12 -3.18 4.94
C ALA A 115 2.52 -3.56 3.59
N SER A 116 2.94 -2.87 2.52
CA SER A 116 2.63 -3.28 1.16
C SER A 116 3.56 -4.40 0.71
N LYS A 117 3.19 -5.15 -0.34
CA LYS A 117 4.03 -6.21 -0.93
C LYS A 117 5.46 -5.74 -1.21
N ASN A 118 5.62 -4.59 -1.84
CA ASN A 118 6.96 -4.06 -2.17
C ASN A 118 7.77 -3.74 -0.92
N LYS A 119 7.12 -3.31 0.17
CA LYS A 119 7.79 -3.06 1.44
C LYS A 119 8.15 -4.37 2.16
N ILE A 120 7.31 -5.40 2.06
CA ILE A 120 7.62 -6.74 2.58
C ILE A 120 8.83 -7.32 1.83
N ILE A 121 8.84 -7.24 0.49
CA ILE A 121 9.99 -7.68 -0.32
C ILE A 121 11.26 -6.95 0.10
N ALA A 122 11.23 -5.62 0.20
CA ALA A 122 12.40 -4.86 0.62
C ALA A 122 12.91 -5.23 2.03
N ILE A 123 11.99 -5.59 2.95
CA ILE A 123 12.36 -6.06 4.30
C ILE A 123 12.96 -7.47 4.24
N CYS A 124 12.38 -8.36 3.42
CA CYS A 124 12.93 -9.69 3.15
C CYS A 124 14.34 -9.61 2.58
N ASP A 125 14.55 -8.79 1.55
CA ASP A 125 15.86 -8.58 0.93
C ASP A 125 16.87 -8.04 1.94
N ALA A 126 16.46 -7.08 2.79
CA ALA A 126 17.31 -6.52 3.84
C ALA A 126 17.71 -7.53 4.93
N LEU A 127 16.88 -8.56 5.15
CA LEU A 127 17.11 -9.60 6.15
C LEU A 127 17.60 -10.91 5.54
N GLU A 128 17.76 -10.98 4.22
CA GLU A 128 18.04 -12.22 3.46
C GLU A 128 17.05 -13.34 3.82
N LEU A 129 15.77 -12.99 3.91
CA LEU A 129 14.67 -13.91 4.17
C LEU A 129 13.92 -14.22 2.88
N GLU A 130 13.45 -15.46 2.74
CA GLU A 130 12.49 -15.77 1.71
C GLU A 130 11.07 -15.42 2.17
N ILE A 131 10.23 -14.99 1.22
CA ILE A 131 8.82 -14.66 1.50
C ILE A 131 8.08 -15.87 2.11
N ILE A 132 8.48 -17.09 1.76
CA ILE A 132 7.87 -18.31 2.27
C ILE A 132 8.10 -18.50 3.77
N GLU A 133 9.24 -18.05 4.29
CA GLU A 133 9.64 -18.20 5.70
C GLU A 133 8.84 -17.27 6.62
N ILE A 134 8.48 -16.09 6.12
CA ILE A 134 7.67 -15.12 6.85
C ILE A 134 6.16 -15.33 6.62
N LYS A 135 5.79 -16.29 5.77
CA LYS A 135 4.39 -16.51 5.44
C LYS A 135 3.72 -17.24 6.59
N ARG A 136 2.73 -16.61 7.19
CA ARG A 136 1.88 -17.26 8.18
C ARG A 136 1.01 -18.29 7.49
N GLU A 137 1.10 -19.54 7.91
CA GLU A 137 0.15 -20.57 7.47
C GLU A 137 -1.24 -20.23 8.00
N THR A 138 -2.03 -19.56 7.17
CA THR A 138 -3.44 -19.32 7.41
C THR A 138 -4.24 -20.29 6.55
N LYS A 139 -4.83 -21.31 7.17
CA LYS A 139 -5.81 -22.15 6.48
C LYS A 139 -7.02 -21.29 6.15
N ARG A 140 -7.32 -21.16 4.86
CA ARG A 140 -8.39 -20.30 4.34
C ARG A 140 -9.61 -21.16 4.00
N VAL A 141 -10.77 -20.78 4.54
CA VAL A 141 -12.03 -21.50 4.35
C VAL A 141 -12.87 -20.75 3.32
N LYS A 142 -13.02 -21.35 2.13
CA LYS A 142 -13.67 -20.70 0.99
C LYS A 142 -15.20 -20.73 1.08
N GLN A 143 -15.76 -21.84 1.55
CA GLN A 143 -17.20 -22.07 1.58
C GLN A 143 -17.69 -22.00 3.02
N VAL A 144 -18.20 -20.83 3.40
CA VAL A 144 -18.73 -20.55 4.73
C VAL A 144 -20.13 -19.99 4.57
N ASN A 145 -21.09 -20.52 5.33
CA ASN A 145 -22.44 -19.99 5.36
C ASN A 145 -22.49 -18.65 6.13
N CYS A 146 -22.10 -17.58 5.44
CA CYS A 146 -21.93 -16.24 6.02
C CYS A 146 -23.27 -15.63 6.47
N GLU A 147 -24.37 -15.96 5.79
CA GLU A 147 -25.70 -15.49 6.18
C GLU A 147 -26.16 -16.12 7.49
N PHE A 148 -25.89 -17.41 7.70
CA PHE A 148 -26.18 -18.09 8.96
C PHE A 148 -25.39 -17.50 10.13
N LEU A 149 -24.08 -17.28 9.97
CA LEU A 149 -23.26 -16.62 11.00
C LEU A 149 -23.76 -15.22 11.33
N LYS A 150 -24.17 -14.45 10.33
CA LYS A 150 -24.73 -13.11 10.52
C LYS A 150 -26.02 -13.15 11.34
N LYS A 151 -26.93 -14.09 11.05
CA LYS A 151 -28.17 -14.29 11.80
C LYS A 151 -27.86 -14.64 13.26
N LYS A 152 -26.98 -15.62 13.48
CA LYS A 152 -26.56 -16.05 14.82
C LYS A 152 -25.91 -14.92 15.62
N ARG A 153 -25.03 -14.11 15.03
CA ARG A 153 -24.47 -12.93 15.70
C ARG A 153 -25.57 -11.98 16.20
N ILE A 154 -26.58 -11.72 15.36
CA ILE A 154 -27.68 -10.82 15.69
C ILE A 154 -28.57 -11.42 16.80
N GLU A 155 -28.85 -12.73 16.75
CA GLU A 155 -29.58 -13.46 17.80
C GLU A 155 -28.89 -13.32 19.17
N PHE A 156 -27.56 -13.42 19.21
CA PHE A 156 -26.75 -13.20 20.41
C PHE A 156 -26.60 -11.71 20.80
N GLY A 157 -27.17 -10.78 20.02
CA GLY A 157 -27.19 -9.34 20.34
C GLY A 157 -25.88 -8.60 20.08
N TYR A 158 -24.88 -9.21 19.46
CA TYR A 158 -23.59 -8.57 19.23
C TYR A 158 -23.62 -7.57 18.08
N LYS A 159 -22.99 -6.40 18.23
CA LYS A 159 -22.70 -5.51 17.09
C LYS A 159 -21.47 -6.00 16.32
N GLN A 160 -21.43 -5.78 15.01
CA GLN A 160 -20.30 -6.19 14.16
C GLN A 160 -18.93 -5.72 14.69
N GLY A 161 -18.84 -4.47 15.15
CA GLY A 161 -17.58 -3.91 15.64
C GLY A 161 -17.14 -4.41 17.02
N GLU A 162 -18.06 -4.86 17.86
CA GLU A 162 -17.75 -5.50 19.14
C GLU A 162 -17.33 -6.94 18.89
N PHE A 163 -18.11 -7.67 18.09
CA PHE A 163 -17.83 -9.05 17.71
C PHE A 163 -16.47 -9.19 17.03
N ALA A 164 -16.17 -8.32 16.06
CA ALA A 164 -14.88 -8.29 15.37
C ALA A 164 -13.71 -8.11 16.34
N ARG A 165 -13.84 -7.22 17.34
CA ARG A 165 -12.80 -7.00 18.35
C ARG A 165 -12.55 -8.26 19.20
N ILE A 166 -13.60 -8.97 19.60
CA ILE A 166 -13.49 -10.19 20.42
C ILE A 166 -12.76 -11.29 19.64
N ILE A 167 -13.11 -11.50 18.37
CA ILE A 167 -12.48 -12.54 17.54
C ILE A 167 -11.09 -12.13 16.99
N GLY A 168 -10.65 -10.89 17.25
CA GLY A 168 -9.35 -10.37 16.81
C GLY A 168 -9.30 -9.95 15.33
N ALA A 169 -10.43 -9.54 14.76
CA ALA A 169 -10.54 -9.02 13.39
C ALA A 169 -10.89 -7.52 13.39
N SER A 170 -10.59 -6.82 12.29
CA SER A 170 -11.10 -5.45 12.11
C SER A 170 -12.58 -5.45 11.75
N GLN A 171 -13.32 -4.41 12.16
CA GLN A 171 -14.76 -4.31 11.88
C GLN A 171 -15.06 -4.32 10.38
N SER A 172 -14.26 -3.64 9.56
CA SER A 172 -14.40 -3.68 8.10
C SER A 172 -14.17 -5.07 7.53
N ARG A 173 -13.16 -5.79 8.03
CA ARG A 173 -12.86 -7.15 7.57
C ARG A 173 -13.97 -8.13 7.95
N TYR A 174 -14.50 -8.02 9.16
CA TYR A 174 -15.64 -8.82 9.59
C TYR A 174 -16.90 -8.53 8.76
N SER A 175 -17.15 -7.27 8.42
CA SER A 175 -18.21 -6.92 7.47
C SER A 175 -18.01 -7.58 6.11
N ASP A 176 -16.79 -7.60 5.58
CA ASP A 176 -16.50 -8.30 4.32
C ASP A 176 -16.72 -9.82 4.44
N TYR A 177 -16.43 -10.42 5.60
CA TYR A 177 -16.74 -11.82 5.87
C TYR A 177 -18.24 -12.10 5.83
N GLU A 178 -19.06 -11.34 6.57
CA GLU A 178 -20.52 -11.54 6.59
C GLU A 178 -21.17 -11.35 5.21
N ASN A 179 -20.58 -10.51 4.37
CA ASN A 179 -21.07 -10.25 3.01
C ASN A 179 -20.48 -11.20 1.95
N GLY A 180 -19.68 -12.20 2.35
CA GLY A 180 -19.04 -13.15 1.44
C GLY A 180 -17.99 -12.52 0.50
N LYS A 181 -17.51 -11.31 0.80
CA LYS A 181 -16.51 -10.58 0.00
C LYS A 181 -15.08 -10.98 0.35
N ALA A 182 -14.87 -11.60 1.50
CA ALA A 182 -13.58 -12.04 1.99
C ALA A 182 -13.59 -13.52 2.38
N VAL A 183 -12.45 -14.18 2.17
CA VAL A 183 -12.25 -15.58 2.55
C VAL A 183 -11.90 -15.68 4.03
N TRP A 184 -12.62 -16.53 4.76
CA TRP A 184 -12.41 -16.71 6.19
C TRP A 184 -11.05 -17.33 6.48
N ASN A 185 -10.40 -16.84 7.55
CA ASN A 185 -9.29 -17.56 8.18
C ASN A 185 -9.88 -18.60 9.12
N GLU A 186 -9.44 -19.86 9.04
CA GLU A 186 -9.92 -20.97 9.87
C GLU A 186 -9.84 -20.63 11.36
N LYS A 187 -8.77 -19.98 11.82
CA LYS A 187 -8.61 -19.59 13.23
C LYS A 187 -9.68 -18.59 13.67
N VAL A 188 -10.00 -17.63 12.81
CA VAL A 188 -11.04 -16.62 13.07
C VAL A 188 -12.43 -17.26 13.01
N LEU A 189 -12.65 -18.18 12.06
CA LEU A 189 -13.90 -18.91 11.93
C LEU A 189 -14.16 -19.83 13.14
N LYS A 190 -13.15 -20.56 13.61
CA LYS A 190 -13.26 -21.40 14.82
C LYS A 190 -13.64 -20.57 16.05
N LYS A 191 -12.95 -19.45 16.29
CA LYS A 191 -13.32 -18.52 17.37
C LYS A 191 -14.74 -17.97 17.22
N THR A 192 -15.17 -17.71 15.99
CA THR A 192 -16.54 -17.25 15.70
C THR A 192 -17.56 -18.33 16.04
N CYS A 193 -17.30 -19.58 15.65
CA CYS A 193 -18.13 -20.74 15.97
C CYS A 193 -18.18 -21.00 17.49
N GLU A 194 -17.04 -20.94 18.18
CA GLU A 194 -16.94 -21.08 19.64
C GLU A 194 -17.78 -20.00 20.35
N LEU A 195 -17.67 -18.74 19.93
CA LEU A 195 -18.38 -17.63 20.57
C LEU A 195 -19.89 -17.64 20.31
N LEU A 196 -20.33 -18.21 19.19
CA LEU A 196 -21.74 -18.32 18.83
C LEU A 196 -22.35 -19.69 19.19
N GLU A 197 -21.58 -20.57 19.83
CA GLU A 197 -21.96 -21.94 20.19
C GLU A 197 -22.46 -22.76 18.99
N ILE A 198 -21.74 -22.69 17.87
CA ILE A 198 -22.07 -23.38 16.61
C ILE A 198 -20.98 -24.42 16.31
N ASP A 199 -21.37 -25.60 15.83
CA ASP A 199 -20.37 -26.54 15.29
C ASP A 199 -19.75 -25.99 14.01
N TYR A 200 -18.42 -26.04 13.93
CA TYR A 200 -17.65 -25.62 12.77
C TYR A 200 -18.13 -26.31 11.49
N LYS A 201 -18.53 -27.58 11.58
CA LYS A 201 -19.01 -28.37 10.42
C LYS A 201 -20.33 -27.86 9.85
N ASP A 202 -21.19 -27.28 10.67
CA ASP A 202 -22.50 -26.77 10.22
C ASP A 202 -22.37 -25.51 9.37
N VAL A 203 -21.26 -24.78 9.55
CA VAL A 203 -20.99 -23.53 8.86
C VAL A 203 -20.12 -23.74 7.63
N THR A 204 -19.18 -24.69 7.69
CA THR A 204 -18.37 -25.07 6.53
C THR A 204 -19.17 -26.01 5.65
N MET A 205 -19.65 -25.51 4.52
CA MET A 205 -20.22 -26.41 3.51
C MET A 205 -19.05 -27.21 2.92
N ASN A 206 -18.85 -28.43 3.39
CA ASN A 206 -18.02 -29.38 2.66
C ASN A 206 -18.77 -29.68 1.36
N ALA A 207 -18.20 -29.29 0.23
CA ALA A 207 -18.62 -29.83 -1.06
C ALA A 207 -18.60 -31.36 -0.93
N ARG A 208 -19.80 -31.96 -0.90
CA ARG A 208 -19.98 -33.40 -1.10
C ARG A 208 -19.53 -33.76 -2.51
#